data_AF-A0A7W6C4C4-F1
#
_entry.id   AF-A0A7W6C4C4-F1
#
_cell.length_a   1.000
_cell.length_b   1.000
_cell.length_c   1.000
_cell.angle_alpha   90.00
_cell.angle_beta   90.00
_cell.angle_gamma   90.00
#
_symmetry.space_group_name_H-M   'P 1'
#
loop_
_entity.id
_entity.type
_entity.pdbx_description
1 polymer ?
#
loop_
_entity_poly.entity_id
_entity_poly.type
_entity_poly.pdbx_seq_one_letter_code
_entity_poly.pdbx_strand_id
1 'polypeptide(L)' 'MLADKGYDGDEVRQSLLMRGVMPVIPPKANRRTPAACDFRQYRDRNRIERMFNRLKQARRIATR' A
#
# COMPACT_ATOMS: atom_id res chain seq x y z
N MET A 1 0.95 -0.78 -11.73
CA MET A 1 1.16 -0.98 -10.29
C MET A 1 0.13 -2.00 -9.81
N LEU A 2 0.53 -3.28 -9.74
CA LEU A 2 -0.37 -4.44 -9.58
C LEU A 2 -0.20 -5.17 -8.23
N ALA A 3 0.81 -4.79 -7.43
CA ALA A 3 1.25 -5.60 -6.29
C ALA A 3 0.39 -5.45 -5.03
N ASP A 4 -0.22 -4.28 -4.79
CA ASP A 4 -0.88 -4.02 -3.50
C ASP A 4 -2.15 -4.86 -3.28
N LYS A 5 -2.85 -5.20 -4.37
CA LYS A 5 -4.01 -6.11 -4.32
C LYS A 5 -3.61 -7.50 -3.86
N GLY A 6 -2.33 -7.89 -3.95
CA GLY A 6 -1.83 -9.17 -3.45
C GLY A 6 -2.01 -9.32 -1.93
N TYR A 7 -1.96 -8.21 -1.20
CA TYR A 7 -2.10 -8.15 0.26
C TYR A 7 -3.55 -8.03 0.75
N ASP A 8 -4.53 -8.13 -0.16
CA ASP A 8 -5.96 -8.16 0.19
C ASP A 8 -6.37 -9.53 0.76
N GLY A 9 -5.76 -9.91 1.88
CA GLY A 9 -6.11 -11.08 2.70
C GLY A 9 -6.70 -10.65 4.03
N ASP A 10 -7.66 -11.41 4.53
CA ASP A 10 -8.38 -11.06 5.76
C ASP A 10 -7.45 -11.07 6.97
N GLU A 11 -6.57 -12.07 7.07
CA GLU A 11 -5.53 -12.15 8.09
C GLU A 11 -4.62 -10.92 8.08
N VAL A 12 -4.24 -10.43 6.89
CA VAL A 12 -3.40 -9.24 6.74
C VAL A 12 -4.15 -8.01 7.26
N ARG A 13 -5.40 -7.80 6.84
CA ARG A 13 -6.21 -6.66 7.29
C ARG A 13 -6.47 -6.72 8.79
N GLN A 14 -6.79 -7.89 9.35
CA GLN A 14 -7.00 -8.08 10.78
C GLN A 14 -5.71 -7.82 11.57
N SER A 15 -4.57 -8.34 11.13
CA SER A 15 -3.29 -8.10 11.80
C SER A 15 -2.90 -6.61 11.81
N LEU A 16 -3.23 -5.88 10.74
CA LEU A 16 -3.01 -4.42 10.66
C LEU A 16 -3.93 -3.68 11.64
N LEU A 17 -5.21 -4.05 11.70
CA LEU A 17 -6.17 -3.47 12.64
C LEU A 17 -5.78 -3.73 14.10
N MET A 18 -5.32 -4.94 14.42
CA MET A 18 -4.81 -5.29 15.75
C MET A 18 -3.57 -4.47 16.14
N ARG A 19 -2.80 -4.00 15.15
CA ARG A 19 -1.66 -3.09 15.34
C ARG A 19 -2.08 -1.61 15.34
N GLY A 20 -3.37 -1.31 15.27
CA GLY A 20 -3.90 0.06 15.20
C GLY A 20 -3.71 0.74 13.84
N VAL A 21 -3.41 -0.03 12.79
CA VAL A 21 -3.19 0.48 11.43
C VAL A 21 -4.43 0.24 10.57
N MET A 22 -5.00 1.32 10.04
CA MET A 22 -6.12 1.25 9.10
C MET A 22 -5.64 0.76 7.71
N PRO A 23 -6.12 -0.40 7.22
CA PRO A 23 -5.65 -0.96 5.95
C PRO A 23 -6.30 -0.26 4.75
N VAL A 24 -5.54 0.63 4.09
CA VAL A 24 -5.92 1.30 2.83
C VAL A 24 -5.50 0.45 1.62
N ILE A 25 -5.92 -0.81 1.60
CA ILE A 25 -5.56 -1.78 0.56
C ILE A 25 -6.75 -1.95 -0.39
N PRO A 26 -6.60 -1.70 -1.70
CA PRO A 26 -7.69 -1.87 -2.65
C PRO A 26 -8.08 -3.34 -2.74
N PRO A 27 -9.39 -3.65 -2.73
CA PRO A 27 -9.83 -5.04 -2.80
C PRO A 27 -9.48 -5.68 -4.15
N LYS A 28 -9.26 -6.99 -4.14
CA LYS A 28 -9.16 -7.78 -5.38
C LYS A 28 -10.50 -7.77 -6.10
N ALA A 29 -10.44 -7.80 -7.44
CA ALA A 29 -11.63 -7.73 -8.28
C ALA A 29 -12.55 -8.97 -8.13
N ASN A 30 -11.99 -10.11 -7.70
CA ASN A 30 -12.71 -11.37 -7.50
C ASN A 30 -13.26 -11.55 -6.08
N ARG A 31 -13.19 -10.53 -5.22
CA ARG A 31 -13.66 -10.60 -3.83
C ARG A 31 -15.18 -10.46 -3.77
N ARG A 32 -15.86 -11.40 -3.11
CA ARG A 32 -17.34 -11.40 -2.97
C ARG A 32 -17.87 -10.23 -2.14
N THR A 33 -17.13 -9.85 -1.10
CA THR A 33 -17.48 -8.73 -0.21
C THR A 33 -16.31 -7.75 -0.18
N PRO A 34 -16.32 -6.70 -1.03
CA PRO A 34 -15.23 -5.75 -1.11
C PRO A 34 -15.06 -5.01 0.23
N ALA A 35 -13.82 -4.96 0.73
CA ALA A 35 -13.50 -4.13 1.88
C ALA A 35 -13.56 -2.64 1.48
N ALA A 36 -14.04 -1.79 2.39
CA ALA A 36 -14.02 -0.34 2.20
C ALA A 36 -12.56 0.13 2.05
N CYS A 37 -12.29 0.85 0.97
CA CYS A 37 -10.98 1.43 0.68
C CYS A 37 -11.16 2.84 0.14
N ASP A 38 -10.55 3.83 0.78
CA ASP A 38 -10.53 5.19 0.25
C ASP A 38 -9.52 5.27 -0.91
N PHE A 39 -10.04 5.28 -2.13
CA PHE A 39 -9.23 5.38 -3.34
C PHE A 39 -8.54 6.73 -3.51
N ARG A 40 -9.01 7.81 -2.87
CA ARG A 40 -8.31 9.10 -2.85
C ARG A 40 -7.06 8.98 -1.98
N GLN A 41 -7.21 8.49 -0.75
CA GLN A 41 -6.07 8.26 0.14
C GLN A 41 -5.07 7.26 -0.44
N TYR A 42 -5.55 6.19 -1.08
CA TYR A 42 -4.69 5.24 -1.79
C TYR A 42 -3.88 5.88 -2.93
N ARG A 43 -4.45 6.87 -3.63
CA ARG A 43 -3.76 7.61 -4.70
C ARG A 43 -2.63 8.47 -4.14
N ASP A 44 -2.82 9.08 -2.97
CA ASP A 44 -1.81 9.94 -2.35
C ASP A 44 -0.56 9.18 -1.92
N ARG A 45 -0.67 7.88 -1.62
CA ARG A 45 0.48 7.00 -1.35
C ARG A 45 1.55 7.05 -2.46
N ASN A 46 1.16 7.16 -3.73
CA ASN A 46 2.10 7.26 -4.84
C ASN A 46 3.03 8.48 -4.72
N ARG A 47 2.58 9.58 -4.10
CA ARG A 47 3.44 10.76 -3.86
C ARG A 47 4.58 10.41 -2.89
N ILE A 48 4.24 9.75 -1.79
CA ILE A 48 5.18 9.29 -0.77
C ILE A 48 6.16 8.29 -1.37
N GLU A 49 5.68 7.32 -2.13
CA GLU A 49 6.53 6.30 -2.76
C GLU A 49 7.50 6.89 -3.78
N ARG A 50 7.06 7.86 -4.58
CA ARG A 50 7.96 8.57 -5.51
C ARG A 50 9.03 9.35 -4.77
N MET A 51 8.71 9.97 -3.62
CA MET A 51 9.70 10.61 -2.77
C MET A 51 10.75 9.61 -2.28
N PHE A 52 10.32 8.49 -1.69
CA PHE A 52 11.25 7.44 -1.23
C PHE A 52 12.07 6.83 -2.37
N ASN A 53 11.48 6.66 -3.55
CA ASN A 53 12.22 6.17 -4.71
C ASN A 53 13.36 7.12 -5.10
N ARG A 54 13.11 8.44 -5.09
CA ARG A 54 14.16 9.46 -5.32
C ARG A 54 15.25 9.40 -4.25
N LEU A 55 14.88 9.27 -2.97
CA LEU A 55 15.85 9.09 -1.89
C LEU A 55 16.71 7.84 -2.07
N LYS A 56 16.11 6.72 -2.49
CA LYS A 56 16.85 5.48 -2.80
C LYS A 56 17.80 5.64 -4.00
N GLN A 57 17.38 6.36 -5.03
CA GLN A 57 18.22 6.68 -6.18
C GLN A 57 19.41 7.57 -5.78
N ALA A 58 19.17 8.59 -4.96
CA ALA A 58 20.24 9.45 -4.43
C ALA A 58 21.22 8.67 -3.56
N ARG A 59 20.74 7.74 -2.71
CA ARG A 59 21.62 6.86 -1.94
C ARG A 59 22.52 6.01 -2.82
N ARG A 60 21.99 5.46 -3.93
CA ARG A 60 22.80 4.71 -4.92
C ARG A 60 23.93 5.54 -5.52
N ILE A 61 23.74 6.85 -5.64
CA ILE A 61 24.77 7.78 -6.15
C ILE A 61 25.80 8.10 -5.05
N ALA A 62 25.34 8.34 -3.81
CA ALA A 62 26.21 8.76 -2.71
C ALA A 62 27.11 7.64 -2.13
N THR A 63 26.70 6.37 -2.22
CA THR A 63 27.51 5.22 -1.75
C THR A 63 28.20 4.48 -2.89
N ARG A 64 28.46 5.15 -4.02
CA ARG A 64 29.21 4.58 -5.14
C ARG A 64 30.68 4.98 -5.08
#